data_AF-A0A2V9T367-F1
#
_entry.id   AF-A0A2V9T367-F1
#
_cell.length_a   1.000
_cell.length_b   1.000
_cell.length_c   1.000
_cell.angle_alpha   90.00
_cell.angle_beta   90.00
_cell.angle_gamma   90.00
#
_symmetry.space_group_name_H-M   'P 1'
#
loop_
_entity.id
_entity.type
_entity.pdbx_description
1 polymer ?
#
loop_
_entity_poly.entity_id
_entity_poly.type
_entity_poly.pdbx_seq_one_letter_code
_entity_poly.pdbx_strand_id
1 'polypeptide(L)'
;MFEVVRGFDTSLGAAEDYDLYLRITRDHPIFCHNQVVAGYRLHSSSMSTDHSLMLRNTLKALGAQWNFVKGSDRHIEAFDSGKKHWQGYYGYLQMADRILAVVRDNLPPNATVAVATGGDRKLLRLAGRRPWHFPQADADGRGRLFQQGTQGSADVPWIEAGMRYEFRLFGGPKYSKELAAISVTGVVDADPGSNVDPIPSGQAYVIAVPNPVPAPNRFGRTTITWNTGNGSEGRIYVSEGGEYDSRRPANSDEAISHLEAIRARGAQYLLLPATAFWWLDDYKEFRDHLEARYPVIVRDEGTCIVFDLSEPSAASFTHRKSSF
;
A
#
# COMPACT_ATOMS: atom_id res chain seq x y z
N MET A 1 15.94 20.55 -32.27
CA MET A 1 15.93 20.37 -30.80
C MET A 1 16.90 19.28 -30.36
N PHE A 2 16.72 18.01 -30.74
CA PHE A 2 17.61 16.90 -30.35
C PHE A 2 19.09 17.09 -30.74
N GLU A 3 19.37 17.71 -31.89
CA GLU A 3 20.74 18.05 -32.33
C GLU A 3 21.39 19.13 -31.46
N VAL A 4 20.61 20.05 -30.88
CA VAL A 4 21.11 21.16 -30.04
C VAL A 4 21.46 20.67 -28.65
N VAL A 5 20.65 19.75 -28.09
CA VAL A 5 20.89 19.20 -26.75
C VAL A 5 21.85 18.01 -26.76
N ARG A 6 22.27 17.47 -27.92
CA ARG A 6 23.11 16.26 -28.07
C ARG A 6 22.44 14.94 -27.68
N GLY A 7 21.13 14.80 -27.95
CA GLY A 7 20.43 13.53 -27.75
C GLY A 7 20.47 13.00 -26.30
N PHE A 8 20.31 11.68 -26.13
CA PHE A 8 20.42 11.01 -24.84
C PHE A 8 21.89 10.76 -24.46
N ASP A 9 22.24 10.98 -23.18
CA ASP A 9 23.54 10.57 -22.66
C ASP A 9 23.52 9.06 -22.34
N THR A 10 24.03 8.27 -23.28
CA THR A 10 24.06 6.80 -23.18
C THR A 10 25.07 6.26 -22.17
N SER A 11 25.84 7.13 -21.51
CA SER A 11 26.69 6.73 -20.37
C SER A 11 25.91 6.64 -19.06
N LEU A 12 24.70 7.19 -19.02
CA LEU A 12 23.73 6.93 -17.97
C LEU A 12 23.12 5.54 -18.24
N GLY A 13 22.99 4.72 -17.20
CA GLY A 13 22.40 3.37 -17.32
C GLY A 13 20.91 3.33 -17.00
N ALA A 14 20.33 4.50 -16.70
CA ALA A 14 18.93 4.79 -16.44
C ALA A 14 18.76 6.33 -16.39
N ALA A 15 17.52 6.83 -16.41
CA ALA A 15 17.19 8.25 -16.28
C ALA A 15 17.82 9.16 -17.37
N GLU A 16 18.08 8.60 -18.55
CA GLU A 16 18.58 9.31 -19.73
C GLU A 16 17.58 10.38 -20.19
N ASP A 17 16.29 10.08 -20.08
CA ASP A 17 15.17 10.99 -20.32
C ASP A 17 15.18 12.18 -19.37
N TYR A 18 15.46 11.95 -18.10
CA TYR A 18 15.52 13.00 -17.09
C TYR A 18 16.68 13.97 -17.34
N ASP A 19 17.88 13.47 -17.64
CA ASP A 19 19.01 14.32 -18.05
C ASP A 19 18.69 15.12 -19.32
N LEU A 20 18.09 14.47 -20.33
CA LEU A 20 17.67 15.14 -21.56
C LEU A 20 16.68 16.28 -21.28
N TYR A 21 15.66 16.04 -20.44
CA TYR A 21 14.71 17.07 -20.06
C TYR A 21 15.40 18.23 -19.36
N LEU A 22 16.28 17.96 -18.38
CA LEU A 22 17.02 19.03 -17.70
C LEU A 22 17.81 19.90 -18.68
N ARG A 23 18.48 19.30 -19.68
CA ARG A 23 19.20 20.04 -20.73
C ARG A 23 18.27 20.87 -21.61
N ILE A 24 17.12 20.33 -22.03
CA ILE A 24 16.12 21.06 -22.83
C ILE A 24 15.62 22.29 -22.05
N THR A 25 15.38 22.15 -20.75
CA THR A 25 14.78 23.20 -19.91
C THR A 25 15.69 24.37 -19.59
N ARG A 26 16.98 24.29 -19.95
CA ARG A 26 17.92 25.40 -19.79
C ARG A 26 17.58 26.56 -20.72
N ASP A 27 17.17 26.23 -21.94
CA ASP A 27 17.01 27.20 -23.04
C ASP A 27 15.57 27.27 -23.56
N HIS A 28 14.69 26.38 -23.10
CA HIS A 28 13.31 26.30 -23.57
C HIS A 28 12.30 26.27 -22.41
N PRO A 29 11.18 27.02 -22.52
CA PRO A 29 10.10 26.92 -21.56
C PRO A 29 9.40 25.56 -21.65
N ILE A 30 8.94 25.04 -20.50
CA ILE A 30 8.05 23.89 -20.45
C ILE A 30 6.62 24.38 -20.27
N PHE A 31 5.70 23.77 -21.00
CA PHE A 31 4.26 23.88 -20.75
C PHE A 31 3.75 22.55 -20.19
N CYS A 32 3.11 22.61 -19.02
CA CYS A 32 2.49 21.45 -18.39
C CYS A 32 0.97 21.49 -18.62
N HIS A 33 0.36 20.35 -18.89
CA HIS A 33 -1.09 20.19 -18.93
C HIS A 33 -1.52 18.97 -18.13
N ASN A 34 -2.76 18.99 -17.64
CA ASN A 34 -3.32 17.90 -16.83
C ASN A 34 -4.16 16.91 -17.66
N GLN A 35 -3.97 16.89 -18.98
CA GLN A 35 -4.58 15.93 -19.89
C GLN A 35 -3.73 14.64 -19.96
N VAL A 36 -4.40 13.49 -19.93
CA VAL A 36 -3.73 12.20 -20.14
C VAL A 36 -3.42 12.05 -21.63
N VAL A 37 -2.14 12.02 -21.98
CA VAL A 37 -1.68 11.93 -23.39
C VAL A 37 -0.92 10.65 -23.70
N ALA A 38 -0.54 9.87 -22.69
CA ALA A 38 0.19 8.62 -22.87
C ALA A 38 -0.15 7.61 -21.76
N GLY A 39 -0.20 6.32 -22.13
CA GLY A 39 -0.23 5.21 -21.20
C GLY A 39 1.15 4.55 -21.16
N TYR A 40 1.73 4.40 -19.97
CA TYR A 40 3.02 3.72 -19.79
C TYR A 40 2.80 2.31 -19.26
N ARG A 41 3.31 1.30 -19.98
CA ARG A 41 3.22 -0.10 -19.56
C ARG A 41 4.40 -0.43 -18.66
N LEU A 42 4.10 -0.79 -17.42
CA LEU A 42 5.08 -1.32 -16.47
C LEU A 42 4.99 -2.84 -16.45
N HIS A 43 6.14 -3.50 -16.42
CA HIS A 43 6.29 -4.95 -16.22
C HIS A 43 7.32 -5.19 -15.11
N SER A 44 7.41 -6.42 -14.60
CA SER A 44 8.28 -6.77 -13.47
C SER A 44 9.76 -6.46 -13.73
N SER A 45 10.22 -6.65 -14.96
CA SER A 45 11.58 -6.32 -15.42
C SER A 45 11.78 -4.88 -15.90
N SER A 46 10.78 -4.00 -15.72
CA SER A 46 10.96 -2.58 -16.04
C SER A 46 11.99 -1.98 -15.09
N MET A 47 13.00 -1.30 -15.63
CA MET A 47 14.07 -0.65 -14.87
C MET A 47 13.58 0.20 -13.69
N SER A 48 12.41 0.84 -13.84
CA SER A 48 11.76 1.66 -12.82
C SER A 48 11.39 0.92 -11.53
N THR A 49 11.38 -0.41 -11.54
CA THR A 49 11.13 -1.25 -10.36
C THR A 49 12.39 -1.45 -9.51
N ASP A 50 13.59 -1.20 -10.06
CA ASP A 50 14.84 -1.15 -9.29
C ASP A 50 15.06 0.27 -8.75
N HIS A 51 14.49 0.54 -7.58
CA HIS A 51 14.57 1.85 -6.94
C HIS A 51 16.01 2.25 -6.56
N SER A 52 16.94 1.29 -6.42
CA SER A 52 18.35 1.57 -6.15
C SER A 52 19.09 2.03 -7.40
N LEU A 53 18.87 1.35 -8.52
CA LEU A 53 19.38 1.75 -9.81
C LEU A 53 18.83 3.12 -10.22
N MET A 54 17.52 3.34 -10.04
CA MET A 54 16.88 4.61 -10.38
C MET A 54 17.43 5.77 -9.54
N LEU A 55 17.52 5.63 -8.21
CA LEU A 55 18.10 6.69 -7.37
C LEU A 55 19.53 7.03 -7.80
N ARG A 56 20.37 6.02 -8.00
CA ARG A 56 21.78 6.20 -8.36
C ARG A 56 21.92 6.98 -9.67
N ASN A 57 21.18 6.59 -10.71
CA ASN A 57 21.29 7.21 -12.02
C ASN A 57 20.59 8.58 -12.07
N THR A 58 19.46 8.78 -11.39
CA THR A 58 18.82 10.10 -11.27
C THR A 58 19.74 11.10 -10.57
N LEU A 59 20.46 10.69 -9.52
CA LEU A 59 21.47 11.55 -8.88
C LEU A 59 22.70 11.77 -9.76
N LYS A 60 23.09 10.81 -10.58
CA LYS A 60 24.15 10.97 -11.59
C LYS A 60 23.74 12.00 -12.65
N ALA A 61 22.51 11.89 -13.17
CA ALA A 61 21.92 12.82 -14.12
C ALA A 61 21.85 14.25 -13.55
N LEU A 62 21.38 14.42 -12.31
CA LEU A 62 21.44 15.71 -11.61
C LEU A 62 22.88 16.19 -11.48
N GLY A 63 23.79 15.37 -10.97
CA GLY A 63 25.20 15.72 -10.78
C GLY A 63 25.88 16.22 -12.06
N ALA A 64 25.53 15.67 -13.23
CA ALA A 64 26.03 16.13 -14.52
C ALA A 64 25.66 17.59 -14.84
N GLN A 65 24.60 18.13 -14.21
CA GLN A 65 24.17 19.52 -14.39
C GLN A 65 25.02 20.52 -13.58
N TRP A 66 25.88 20.07 -12.66
CA TRP A 66 26.57 20.95 -11.70
C TRP A 66 27.35 22.08 -12.36
N ASN A 67 28.02 21.82 -13.50
CA ASN A 67 28.79 22.85 -14.20
C ASN A 67 27.93 23.99 -14.74
N PHE A 68 26.66 23.72 -15.07
CA PHE A 68 25.69 24.74 -15.45
C PHE A 68 25.09 25.45 -14.22
N VAL A 69 24.88 24.69 -13.13
CA VAL A 69 24.21 25.16 -11.91
C VAL A 69 25.07 26.09 -11.05
N LYS A 70 26.36 25.75 -10.85
CA LYS A 70 27.23 26.34 -9.82
C LYS A 70 27.49 27.86 -9.91
N GLY A 71 27.11 28.50 -11.02
CA GLY A 71 27.26 29.94 -11.23
C GLY A 71 26.04 30.78 -10.83
N SER A 72 24.98 30.17 -10.30
CA SER A 72 23.74 30.87 -9.94
C SER A 72 23.14 30.31 -8.65
N ASP A 73 22.97 31.16 -7.64
CA ASP A 73 22.40 30.79 -6.34
C ASP A 73 21.01 30.16 -6.48
N ARG A 74 20.15 30.75 -7.32
CA ARG A 74 18.82 30.20 -7.64
C ARG A 74 18.90 28.78 -8.22
N HIS A 75 19.88 28.51 -9.09
CA HIS A 75 20.05 27.16 -9.63
C HIS A 75 20.60 26.19 -8.59
N ILE A 76 21.49 26.64 -7.70
CA ILE A 76 22.02 25.83 -6.60
C ILE A 76 20.88 25.41 -5.67
N GLU A 77 20.01 26.34 -5.27
CA GLU A 77 18.83 26.03 -4.47
C GLU A 77 17.90 25.02 -5.15
N ALA A 78 17.64 25.19 -6.46
CA ALA A 78 16.83 24.25 -7.23
C ALA A 78 17.48 22.86 -7.34
N PHE A 79 18.79 22.80 -7.52
CA PHE A 79 19.57 21.56 -7.57
C PHE A 79 19.51 20.81 -6.23
N ASP A 80 19.72 21.51 -5.11
CA ASP A 80 19.66 20.92 -3.77
C ASP A 80 18.25 20.44 -3.43
N SER A 81 17.23 21.21 -3.80
CA SER A 81 15.82 20.81 -3.69
C SER A 81 15.53 19.54 -4.50
N GLY A 82 15.97 19.48 -5.75
CA GLY A 82 15.82 18.31 -6.62
C GLY A 82 16.55 17.07 -6.09
N LYS A 83 17.77 17.24 -5.59
CA LYS A 83 18.55 16.17 -4.95
C LYS A 83 17.83 15.62 -3.72
N LYS A 84 17.38 16.50 -2.83
CA LYS A 84 16.61 16.13 -1.63
C LYS A 84 15.30 15.43 -1.99
N HIS A 85 14.59 15.92 -3.01
CA HIS A 85 13.37 15.32 -3.51
C HIS A 85 13.58 13.87 -3.96
N TRP A 86 14.54 13.61 -4.83
CA TRP A 86 14.77 12.25 -5.35
C TRP A 86 15.32 11.30 -4.28
N GLN A 87 16.19 11.78 -3.39
CA GLN A 87 16.65 10.99 -2.24
C GLN A 87 15.48 10.59 -1.35
N GLY A 88 14.56 11.50 -1.04
CA GLY A 88 13.36 11.21 -0.27
C GLY A 88 12.42 10.24 -0.99
N TYR A 89 12.12 10.51 -2.26
CA TYR A 89 11.20 9.69 -3.05
C TYR A 89 11.67 8.23 -3.20
N TYR A 90 12.91 8.01 -3.66
CA TYR A 90 13.42 6.65 -3.82
C TYR A 90 13.81 6.01 -2.49
N GLY A 91 14.26 6.80 -1.49
CA GLY A 91 14.49 6.28 -0.15
C GLY A 91 13.22 5.69 0.46
N TYR A 92 12.08 6.36 0.25
CA TYR A 92 10.76 5.84 0.64
C TYR A 92 10.39 4.55 -0.11
N LEU A 93 10.60 4.49 -1.42
CA LEU A 93 10.30 3.28 -2.20
C LEU A 93 11.19 2.09 -1.81
N GLN A 94 12.47 2.32 -1.56
CA GLN A 94 13.39 1.30 -1.05
C GLN A 94 12.97 0.82 0.35
N MET A 95 12.48 1.71 1.22
CA MET A 95 11.92 1.32 2.51
C MET A 95 10.71 0.40 2.31
N ALA A 96 9.79 0.73 1.39
CA ALA A 96 8.64 -0.12 1.09
C ALA A 96 9.06 -1.50 0.55
N ASP A 97 10.09 -1.59 -0.30
CA ASP A 97 10.64 -2.87 -0.78
C ASP A 97 11.22 -3.71 0.37
N ARG A 98 11.95 -3.07 1.30
CA ARG A 98 12.48 -3.75 2.49
C ARG A 98 11.36 -4.21 3.43
N ILE A 99 10.31 -3.42 3.62
CA ILE A 99 9.11 -3.81 4.37
C ILE A 99 8.48 -5.06 3.75
N LEU A 100 8.33 -5.10 2.43
CA LEU A 100 7.80 -6.26 1.73
C LEU A 100 8.62 -7.53 2.01
N ALA A 101 9.96 -7.43 1.98
CA ALA A 101 10.86 -8.53 2.32
C ALA A 101 10.69 -8.96 3.78
N VAL A 102 10.70 -8.00 4.72
CA VAL A 102 10.48 -8.26 6.16
C VAL A 102 9.18 -9.02 6.39
N VAL A 103 8.06 -8.57 5.80
CA VAL A 103 6.76 -9.23 5.97
C VAL A 103 6.75 -10.62 5.36
N ARG A 104 7.33 -10.80 4.17
CA ARG A 104 7.41 -12.11 3.51
C ARG A 104 8.17 -13.12 4.35
N ASP A 105 9.27 -12.70 4.96
CA ASP A 105 10.23 -13.58 5.62
C ASP A 105 9.85 -13.85 7.10
N ASN A 106 9.07 -12.98 7.74
CA ASN A 106 8.78 -13.08 9.18
C ASN A 106 7.31 -13.33 9.54
N LEU A 107 6.34 -13.02 8.66
CA LEU A 107 4.92 -13.16 8.99
C LEU A 107 4.28 -14.36 8.29
N PRO A 108 3.31 -15.07 8.91
CA PRO A 108 2.59 -16.15 8.25
C PRO A 108 1.88 -15.69 6.96
N PRO A 109 1.70 -16.57 5.97
CA PRO A 109 0.80 -16.30 4.84
C PRO A 109 -0.62 -15.96 5.34
N ASN A 110 -1.30 -15.06 4.65
CA ASN A 110 -2.67 -14.60 4.98
C ASN A 110 -2.85 -13.88 6.32
N ALA A 111 -1.77 -13.63 7.09
CA ALA A 111 -1.83 -12.87 8.33
C ALA A 111 -2.48 -11.49 8.12
N THR A 112 -3.25 -11.02 9.11
CA THR A 112 -3.82 -9.66 9.09
C THR A 112 -2.85 -8.68 9.75
N VAL A 113 -2.40 -7.70 8.98
CA VAL A 113 -1.35 -6.75 9.39
C VAL A 113 -1.90 -5.35 9.35
N ALA A 114 -2.05 -4.71 10.51
CA ALA A 114 -2.30 -3.28 10.63
C ALA A 114 -1.00 -2.51 10.34
N VAL A 115 -1.03 -1.54 9.44
CA VAL A 115 0.15 -0.79 8.99
C VAL A 115 -0.07 0.69 9.20
N ALA A 116 0.83 1.37 9.90
CA ALA A 116 0.81 2.82 10.04
C ALA A 116 1.21 3.51 8.72
N THR A 117 0.29 3.53 7.75
CA THR A 117 0.62 3.90 6.37
C THR A 117 0.67 5.40 6.12
N GLY A 118 0.13 6.23 7.01
CA GLY A 118 -0.10 7.65 6.72
C GLY A 118 -1.06 7.88 5.54
N GLY A 119 -1.97 6.92 5.27
CA GLY A 119 -2.83 6.91 4.08
C GLY A 119 -2.18 6.43 2.78
N ASP A 120 -0.88 6.11 2.77
CA ASP A 120 -0.24 5.63 1.54
C ASP A 120 -0.52 4.14 1.29
N ARG A 121 -1.30 3.88 0.24
CA ARG A 121 -1.66 2.54 -0.23
C ARG A 121 -0.47 1.67 -0.64
N LYS A 122 0.69 2.24 -1.01
CA LYS A 122 1.87 1.46 -1.41
C LYS A 122 2.35 0.54 -0.28
N LEU A 123 2.18 0.95 0.96
CA LEU A 123 2.55 0.19 2.15
C LEU A 123 1.59 -0.96 2.48
N LEU A 124 0.45 -1.05 1.77
CA LEU A 124 -0.45 -2.19 1.87
C LEU A 124 -0.03 -3.36 0.97
N ARG A 125 1.02 -3.23 0.16
CA ARG A 125 1.54 -4.35 -0.64
C ARG A 125 2.32 -5.31 0.24
N LEU A 126 1.64 -6.32 0.77
CA LEU A 126 2.20 -7.22 1.78
C LEU A 126 2.26 -8.68 1.32
N ALA A 127 2.65 -8.95 0.07
CA ALA A 127 2.91 -10.31 -0.45
C ALA A 127 1.82 -11.35 -0.07
N GLY A 128 0.55 -11.04 -0.34
CA GLY A 128 -0.58 -11.94 -0.08
C GLY A 128 -1.10 -11.96 1.36
N ARG A 129 -0.51 -11.21 2.30
CA ARG A 129 -1.10 -10.96 3.64
C ARG A 129 -2.32 -10.04 3.51
N ARG A 130 -3.10 -9.88 4.58
CA ARG A 130 -4.28 -9.01 4.65
C ARG A 130 -3.87 -7.66 5.26
N PRO A 131 -3.51 -6.66 4.44
CA PRO A 131 -3.03 -5.38 4.94
C PRO A 131 -4.22 -4.51 5.38
N TRP A 132 -4.12 -3.86 6.51
CA TRP A 132 -5.07 -2.86 7.00
C TRP A 132 -4.36 -1.54 7.25
N HIS A 133 -4.96 -0.43 6.83
CA HIS A 133 -4.54 0.89 7.29
C HIS A 133 -4.63 0.95 8.82
N PHE A 134 -3.70 1.69 9.44
CA PHE A 134 -3.73 2.05 10.84
C PHE A 134 -3.37 3.55 10.98
N PRO A 135 -4.13 4.32 11.77
CA PRO A 135 -5.46 4.02 12.30
C PRO A 135 -6.52 3.89 11.18
N GLN A 136 -7.69 3.34 11.51
CA GLN A 136 -8.87 3.36 10.63
C GLN A 136 -9.95 4.27 11.20
N ALA A 137 -10.67 4.95 10.30
CA ALA A 137 -11.68 5.94 10.65
C ALA A 137 -12.86 5.32 11.41
N ASP A 138 -13.32 4.14 10.99
CA ASP A 138 -14.36 3.38 11.65
C ASP A 138 -14.28 1.88 11.34
N ALA A 139 -14.81 1.03 12.23
CA ALA A 139 -15.01 -0.40 11.96
C ALA A 139 -15.97 -0.64 10.78
N ASP A 140 -16.89 0.30 10.57
CA ASP A 140 -17.91 0.30 9.52
C ASP A 140 -17.48 1.03 8.25
N GLY A 141 -16.23 1.50 8.16
CA GLY A 141 -15.67 2.13 6.95
C GLY A 141 -15.86 1.20 5.74
N ARG A 142 -16.90 1.46 4.95
CA ARG A 142 -17.33 0.56 3.86
C ARG A 142 -16.40 0.66 2.66
N GLY A 143 -15.61 1.74 2.60
CA GLY A 143 -14.81 2.12 1.45
C GLY A 143 -15.64 2.93 0.45
N ARG A 144 -15.15 2.98 -0.79
CA ARG A 144 -15.78 3.76 -1.86
C ARG A 144 -16.94 2.99 -2.48
N LEU A 145 -18.07 3.67 -2.71
CA LEU A 145 -19.19 3.08 -3.45
C LEU A 145 -18.71 2.63 -4.83
N PHE A 146 -18.88 1.34 -5.13
CA PHE A 146 -18.50 0.71 -6.40
C PHE A 146 -19.69 0.64 -7.34
N GLN A 147 -20.78 0.02 -6.91
CA GLN A 147 -22.00 -0.21 -7.69
C GLN A 147 -23.23 -0.28 -6.77
N GLN A 148 -24.43 -0.19 -7.36
CA GLN A 148 -25.69 -0.41 -6.66
C GLN A 148 -26.69 -1.16 -7.55
N GLY A 149 -27.66 -1.84 -6.92
CA GLY A 149 -28.72 -2.57 -7.60
C GLY A 149 -29.07 -3.88 -6.90
N THR A 150 -30.11 -4.54 -7.38
CA THR A 150 -30.56 -5.86 -6.88
C THR A 150 -29.64 -6.99 -7.35
N GLN A 151 -29.08 -6.84 -8.55
CA GLN A 151 -28.07 -7.72 -9.15
C GLN A 151 -27.31 -6.96 -10.23
N GLY A 152 -26.16 -7.48 -10.65
CA GLY A 152 -25.43 -6.89 -11.77
C GLY A 152 -24.05 -7.51 -11.98
N SER A 153 -23.35 -6.97 -12.98
CA SER A 153 -21.98 -7.34 -13.32
C SER A 153 -21.22 -6.11 -13.78
N ALA A 154 -19.97 -5.95 -13.36
CA ALA A 154 -19.13 -4.81 -13.71
C ALA A 154 -17.66 -5.21 -13.88
N ASP A 155 -17.04 -4.70 -14.94
CA ASP A 155 -15.62 -4.89 -15.21
C ASP A 155 -14.74 -4.02 -14.32
N VAL A 156 -13.64 -4.61 -13.86
CA VAL A 156 -12.65 -4.00 -12.96
C VAL A 156 -11.26 -4.16 -13.57
N PRO A 157 -10.83 -3.24 -14.45
CA PRO A 157 -9.57 -3.35 -15.19
C PRO A 157 -8.34 -2.80 -14.43
N TRP A 158 -8.48 -2.51 -13.14
CA TRP A 158 -7.50 -1.73 -12.36
C TRP A 158 -6.96 -2.47 -11.13
N ILE A 159 -7.17 -3.79 -11.02
CA ILE A 159 -6.65 -4.56 -9.90
C ILE A 159 -5.13 -4.61 -9.98
N GLU A 160 -4.46 -4.02 -9.00
CA GLU A 160 -3.00 -3.91 -9.02
C GLU A 160 -2.31 -5.16 -8.43
N ALA A 161 -1.20 -5.57 -9.05
CA ALA A 161 -0.37 -6.67 -8.57
C ALA A 161 0.15 -6.40 -7.15
N GLY A 162 0.02 -7.40 -6.27
CA GLY A 162 0.41 -7.33 -4.86
C GLY A 162 -0.58 -6.60 -3.96
N MET A 163 -1.65 -6.01 -4.51
CA MET A 163 -2.72 -5.37 -3.75
C MET A 163 -3.88 -6.34 -3.50
N ARG A 164 -4.55 -6.13 -2.37
CA ARG A 164 -5.80 -6.80 -2.00
C ARG A 164 -6.92 -5.77 -1.87
N TYR A 165 -8.09 -6.13 -2.39
CA TYR A 165 -9.30 -5.33 -2.41
C TYR A 165 -10.44 -6.13 -1.79
N GLU A 166 -11.24 -5.50 -0.93
CA GLU A 166 -12.44 -6.13 -0.36
C GLU A 166 -13.67 -5.49 -0.99
N PHE A 167 -14.45 -6.29 -1.72
CA PHE A 167 -15.77 -5.90 -2.24
C PHE A 167 -16.84 -6.44 -1.30
N ARG A 168 -17.64 -5.55 -0.72
CA ARG A 168 -18.67 -5.91 0.27
C ARG A 168 -20.04 -5.40 -0.19
N LEU A 169 -21.00 -6.31 -0.31
CA LEU A 169 -22.39 -6.02 -0.66
C LEU A 169 -23.21 -5.81 0.61
N PHE A 170 -23.93 -4.70 0.67
CA PHE A 170 -24.82 -4.35 1.77
C PHE A 170 -26.26 -4.18 1.29
N GLY A 171 -27.20 -4.54 2.17
CA GLY A 171 -28.62 -4.39 1.96
C GLY A 171 -29.37 -4.15 3.27
N GLY A 172 -30.70 -4.27 3.23
CA GLY A 172 -31.57 -3.92 4.36
C GLY A 172 -31.75 -2.41 4.52
N PRO A 173 -32.52 -1.97 5.54
CA PRO A 173 -32.78 -0.55 5.77
C PRO A 173 -31.46 0.24 5.92
N LYS A 174 -31.31 1.32 5.14
CA LYS A 174 -30.09 2.15 5.11
C LYS A 174 -28.80 1.37 4.75
N TYR A 175 -28.91 0.19 4.13
CA TYR A 175 -27.77 -0.66 3.75
C TYR A 175 -26.88 -1.02 4.95
N SER A 176 -27.46 -1.28 6.12
CA SER A 176 -26.71 -1.57 7.35
C SER A 176 -26.26 -3.03 7.47
N LYS A 177 -26.87 -3.95 6.70
CA LYS A 177 -26.56 -5.38 6.77
C LYS A 177 -25.61 -5.77 5.65
N GLU A 178 -24.45 -6.30 5.99
CA GLU A 178 -23.59 -6.98 5.03
C GLU A 178 -24.25 -8.29 4.58
N LEU A 179 -24.41 -8.44 3.28
CA LEU A 179 -25.05 -9.59 2.65
C LEU A 179 -24.04 -10.60 2.14
N ALA A 180 -22.93 -10.13 1.56
CA ALA A 180 -21.86 -10.96 1.02
C ALA A 180 -20.58 -10.12 0.83
N ALA A 181 -19.42 -10.78 0.80
CA ALA A 181 -18.14 -10.14 0.53
C ALA A 181 -17.20 -11.05 -0.25
N ILE A 182 -16.28 -10.46 -1.00
CA ILE A 182 -15.21 -11.18 -1.69
C ILE A 182 -13.89 -10.39 -1.61
N SER A 183 -12.82 -11.10 -1.29
CA SER A 183 -11.45 -10.58 -1.34
C SER A 183 -10.86 -10.84 -2.72
N VAL A 184 -10.44 -9.77 -3.40
CA VAL A 184 -9.84 -9.81 -4.74
C VAL A 184 -8.38 -9.42 -4.64
N THR A 185 -7.49 -10.28 -5.14
CA THR A 185 -6.03 -10.04 -5.05
C THR A 185 -5.40 -10.04 -6.44
N GLY A 186 -4.58 -9.04 -6.75
CA GLY A 186 -3.79 -9.03 -7.98
C GLY A 186 -2.48 -9.80 -7.80
N VAL A 187 -2.17 -10.72 -8.71
CA VAL A 187 -0.97 -11.56 -8.65
C VAL A 187 -0.30 -11.57 -10.03
N VAL A 188 1.03 -11.45 -10.06
CA VAL A 188 1.80 -11.37 -11.32
C VAL A 188 1.66 -12.67 -12.12
N ASP A 189 1.85 -13.82 -11.45
CA ASP A 189 1.89 -15.15 -12.06
C ASP A 189 0.68 -16.02 -11.63
N ALA A 190 -0.52 -15.43 -11.57
CA ALA A 190 -1.72 -16.24 -11.35
C ALA A 190 -2.01 -17.11 -12.58
N ASP A 191 -2.16 -18.42 -12.36
CA ASP A 191 -2.79 -19.29 -13.33
C ASP A 191 -4.26 -18.83 -13.50
N PRO A 192 -4.75 -18.56 -14.73
CA PRO A 192 -6.14 -18.16 -14.98
C PRO A 192 -7.20 -19.23 -14.65
N GLY A 193 -6.86 -20.24 -13.82
CA GLY A 193 -7.72 -21.31 -13.35
C GLY A 193 -8.95 -20.80 -12.58
N SER A 194 -10.03 -20.63 -13.31
CA SER A 194 -11.36 -20.27 -12.87
C SER A 194 -12.07 -21.43 -12.15
N ASN A 195 -11.86 -21.59 -10.86
CA ASN A 195 -12.89 -22.21 -10.03
C ASN A 195 -13.79 -21.09 -9.52
N VAL A 196 -14.88 -20.86 -10.24
CA VAL A 196 -16.01 -20.11 -9.69
C VAL A 196 -16.70 -21.08 -8.73
N ASP A 197 -16.68 -20.77 -7.43
CA ASP A 197 -17.55 -21.47 -6.49
C ASP A 197 -18.99 -21.46 -7.06
N PRO A 198 -19.74 -22.57 -7.00
CA PRO A 198 -21.05 -22.64 -7.63
C PRO A 198 -21.92 -21.48 -7.15
N ILE A 199 -22.50 -20.73 -8.11
CA ILE A 199 -23.30 -19.54 -7.81
C ILE A 199 -24.44 -19.96 -6.86
N PRO A 200 -24.50 -19.40 -5.64
CA PRO A 200 -25.56 -19.75 -4.69
C PRO A 200 -26.93 -19.38 -5.25
N SER A 201 -27.82 -20.37 -5.40
CA SER A 201 -29.20 -20.11 -5.81
C SER A 201 -30.01 -19.57 -4.63
N GLY A 202 -30.71 -18.45 -4.83
CA GLY A 202 -31.62 -17.86 -3.83
C GLY A 202 -30.94 -17.19 -2.63
N GLN A 203 -29.62 -17.01 -2.64
CA GLN A 203 -28.87 -16.30 -1.60
C GLN A 203 -28.15 -15.08 -2.18
N ALA A 204 -27.82 -14.12 -1.31
CA ALA A 204 -26.99 -13.00 -1.71
C ALA A 204 -25.56 -13.45 -1.98
N TYR A 205 -24.91 -12.93 -3.01
CA TYR A 205 -23.53 -13.25 -3.34
C TYR A 205 -22.80 -12.07 -3.99
N VAL A 206 -21.47 -12.10 -3.88
CA VAL A 206 -20.54 -11.33 -4.70
C VAL A 206 -19.42 -12.28 -5.11
N ILE A 207 -19.11 -12.34 -6.41
CA ILE A 207 -18.04 -13.16 -6.95
C ILE A 207 -17.13 -12.33 -7.87
N ALA A 208 -15.88 -12.78 -8.02
CA ALA A 208 -14.88 -12.15 -8.86
C ALA A 208 -14.25 -13.19 -9.79
N VAL A 209 -14.21 -12.93 -11.09
CA VAL A 209 -13.63 -13.85 -12.08
C VAL A 209 -12.76 -13.08 -13.09
N PRO A 210 -11.48 -13.44 -13.28
CA PRO A 210 -10.69 -14.40 -12.47
C PRO A 210 -10.39 -13.87 -11.05
N ASN A 211 -10.22 -14.76 -10.07
CA ASN A 211 -9.71 -14.42 -8.74
C ASN A 211 -8.88 -15.62 -8.18
N PRO A 212 -7.58 -15.49 -7.90
CA PRO A 212 -6.75 -14.27 -7.99
C PRO A 212 -6.68 -13.69 -9.41
N VAL A 213 -6.48 -12.38 -9.51
CA VAL A 213 -6.47 -11.65 -10.78
C VAL A 213 -5.07 -11.66 -11.38
N PRO A 214 -4.85 -12.25 -12.58
CA PRO A 214 -3.57 -12.15 -13.27
C PRO A 214 -3.26 -10.69 -13.63
N ALA A 215 -2.17 -10.17 -13.08
CA ALA A 215 -1.72 -8.78 -13.24
C ALA A 215 -0.23 -8.70 -13.63
N PRO A 216 0.20 -9.35 -14.74
CA PRO A 216 1.62 -9.45 -15.11
C PRO A 216 2.26 -8.09 -15.45
N ASN A 217 1.45 -7.13 -15.88
CA ASN A 217 1.86 -5.78 -16.26
C ASN A 217 1.31 -4.73 -15.29
N ARG A 218 1.52 -4.96 -13.98
CA ARG A 218 1.05 -4.13 -12.85
C ARG A 218 -0.47 -4.15 -12.62
N PHE A 219 -1.30 -4.08 -13.66
CA PHE A 219 -2.75 -4.14 -13.54
C PHE A 219 -3.31 -5.39 -14.22
N GLY A 220 -4.27 -6.00 -13.55
CA GLY A 220 -5.07 -7.13 -14.01
C GLY A 220 -6.55 -6.73 -14.14
N ARG A 221 -7.29 -7.57 -14.86
CA ARG A 221 -8.73 -7.40 -15.07
C ARG A 221 -9.50 -8.55 -14.44
N THR A 222 -10.53 -8.21 -13.69
CA THR A 222 -11.57 -9.13 -13.21
C THR A 222 -12.95 -8.54 -13.50
N THR A 223 -13.96 -9.39 -13.47
CA THR A 223 -15.36 -8.96 -13.46
C THR A 223 -15.95 -9.27 -12.09
N ILE A 224 -16.69 -8.31 -11.52
CA ILE A 224 -17.41 -8.48 -10.26
C ILE A 224 -18.89 -8.67 -10.57
N THR A 225 -19.47 -9.78 -10.12
CA THR A 225 -20.88 -10.10 -10.30
C THR A 225 -21.56 -10.25 -8.94
N TRP A 226 -22.77 -9.72 -8.79
CA TRP A 226 -23.49 -9.72 -7.52
C TRP A 226 -24.99 -9.97 -7.66
N ASN A 227 -25.59 -10.40 -6.56
CA ASN A 227 -27.04 -10.52 -6.38
C ASN A 227 -27.38 -10.33 -4.89
N THR A 228 -28.48 -9.64 -4.57
CA THR A 228 -28.95 -9.44 -3.19
C THR A 228 -29.77 -10.61 -2.65
N GLY A 229 -30.14 -11.57 -3.50
CA GLY A 229 -30.89 -12.79 -3.16
C GLY A 229 -32.37 -12.57 -2.87
N ASN A 230 -32.75 -11.41 -2.34
CA ASN A 230 -34.11 -11.08 -1.93
C ASN A 230 -34.81 -10.04 -2.83
N GLY A 231 -34.18 -9.63 -3.93
CA GLY A 231 -34.72 -8.64 -4.86
C GLY A 231 -34.78 -7.20 -4.32
N SER A 232 -34.28 -6.94 -3.10
CA SER A 232 -34.16 -5.59 -2.57
C SER A 232 -32.90 -4.91 -3.11
N GLU A 233 -32.90 -3.57 -3.15
CA GLU A 233 -31.75 -2.80 -3.57
C GLU A 233 -30.57 -3.03 -2.62
N GLY A 234 -29.37 -3.18 -3.18
CA GLY A 234 -28.11 -3.30 -2.45
C GLY A 234 -27.05 -2.34 -2.98
N ARG A 235 -26.02 -2.12 -2.17
CA ARG A 235 -24.85 -1.31 -2.54
C ARG A 235 -23.57 -2.10 -2.31
N ILE A 236 -22.68 -2.07 -3.29
CA ILE A 236 -21.35 -2.66 -3.19
C ILE A 236 -20.36 -1.55 -2.92
N TYR A 237 -19.53 -1.75 -1.93
CA TYR A 237 -18.40 -0.87 -1.65
C TYR A 237 -17.09 -1.64 -1.84
N VAL A 238 -16.05 -0.91 -2.24
CA VAL A 238 -14.69 -1.44 -2.37
C VAL A 238 -13.74 -0.70 -1.45
N SER A 239 -12.91 -1.44 -0.72
CA SER A 239 -11.86 -0.89 0.13
C SER A 239 -10.52 -1.61 -0.10
N GLU A 240 -9.43 -0.93 0.22
CA GLU A 240 -8.08 -1.46 0.19
C GLU A 240 -7.53 -1.35 1.60
N GLY A 241 -7.71 -2.41 2.40
CA GLY A 241 -7.26 -2.39 3.79
C GLY A 241 -8.03 -1.46 4.72
N GLY A 242 -9.32 -1.22 4.47
CA GLY A 242 -10.19 -0.37 5.30
C GLY A 242 -10.04 1.13 5.01
N GLU A 243 -10.81 1.96 5.70
CA GLU A 243 -10.77 3.42 5.54
C GLU A 243 -9.75 4.03 6.50
N TYR A 244 -8.69 4.64 5.97
CA TYR A 244 -7.65 5.29 6.78
C TYR A 244 -8.22 6.51 7.51
N ASP A 245 -7.98 6.60 8.84
CA ASP A 245 -8.26 7.84 9.57
C ASP A 245 -7.11 8.83 9.36
N SER A 246 -7.38 9.91 8.65
CA SER A 246 -6.38 10.98 8.46
C SER A 246 -6.24 11.88 9.68
N ARG A 247 -7.15 11.75 10.66
CA ARG A 247 -7.06 12.48 11.92
C ARG A 247 -5.99 11.85 12.79
N ARG A 248 -5.03 12.69 13.16
CA ARG A 248 -4.01 12.34 14.13
C ARG A 248 -4.67 12.17 15.53
N PRO A 249 -4.39 11.09 16.27
CA PRO A 249 -4.90 10.95 17.63
C PRO A 249 -4.50 12.12 18.51
N ALA A 250 -5.42 12.55 19.38
CA ALA A 250 -5.22 13.66 20.30
C ALA A 250 -4.17 13.35 21.38
N ASN A 251 -4.06 12.09 21.79
CA ASN A 251 -3.15 11.63 22.85
C ASN A 251 -2.90 10.12 22.77
N SER A 252 -2.06 9.61 23.67
CA SER A 252 -1.71 8.19 23.77
C SER A 252 -2.93 7.29 24.07
N ASP A 253 -3.90 7.72 24.88
CA ASP A 253 -5.09 6.92 25.19
C ASP A 253 -5.95 6.66 23.95
N GLU A 254 -6.08 7.66 23.08
CA GLU A 254 -6.75 7.51 21.80
C GLU A 254 -5.96 6.61 20.84
N ALA A 255 -4.64 6.74 20.79
CA ALA A 255 -3.77 5.85 20.00
C ALA A 255 -3.90 4.38 20.44
N ILE A 256 -3.90 4.12 21.75
CA ILE A 256 -4.13 2.78 22.33
C ILE A 256 -5.54 2.29 21.98
N SER A 257 -6.55 3.15 22.05
CA SER A 257 -7.93 2.78 21.69
C SER A 257 -8.04 2.35 20.24
N HIS A 258 -7.39 3.05 19.30
CA HIS A 258 -7.32 2.64 17.89
C HIS A 258 -6.61 1.29 17.72
N LEU A 259 -5.52 1.04 18.45
CA LEU A 259 -4.78 -0.22 18.41
C LEU A 259 -5.63 -1.40 18.91
N GLU A 260 -6.25 -1.25 20.07
CA GLU A 260 -7.05 -2.33 20.64
C GLU A 260 -8.33 -2.58 19.82
N ALA A 261 -8.92 -1.53 19.24
CA ALA A 261 -10.04 -1.68 18.32
C ALA A 261 -9.66 -2.45 17.05
N ILE A 262 -8.51 -2.15 16.43
CA ILE A 262 -8.08 -2.86 15.22
C ILE A 262 -7.66 -4.31 15.53
N ARG A 263 -7.05 -4.54 16.70
CA ARG A 263 -6.73 -5.87 17.22
C ARG A 263 -8.00 -6.70 17.46
N ALA A 264 -9.02 -6.14 18.12
CA ALA A 264 -10.29 -6.82 18.38
C ALA A 264 -11.03 -7.21 17.09
N ARG A 265 -10.81 -6.46 16.00
CA ARG A 265 -11.33 -6.80 14.66
C ARG A 265 -10.57 -7.92 13.97
N GLY A 266 -9.42 -8.34 14.50
CA GLY A 266 -8.62 -9.46 14.00
C GLY A 266 -7.27 -9.08 13.40
N ALA A 267 -6.77 -7.86 13.61
CA ALA A 267 -5.37 -7.57 13.31
C ALA A 267 -4.45 -8.39 14.22
N GLN A 268 -3.54 -9.14 13.61
CA GLN A 268 -2.61 -10.03 14.29
C GLN A 268 -1.24 -9.39 14.47
N TYR A 269 -0.90 -8.39 13.64
CA TYR A 269 0.37 -7.68 13.69
C TYR A 269 0.15 -6.18 13.53
N LEU A 270 0.99 -5.38 14.20
CA LEU A 270 1.16 -3.96 13.93
C LEU A 270 2.51 -3.73 13.27
N LEU A 271 2.53 -3.11 12.10
CA LEU A 271 3.72 -2.67 11.40
C LEU A 271 3.81 -1.14 11.44
N LEU A 272 4.89 -0.63 12.01
CA LEU A 272 5.25 0.78 11.97
C LEU A 272 6.41 0.94 10.99
N PRO A 273 6.21 1.54 9.80
CA PRO A 273 7.32 1.95 8.94
C PRO A 273 8.20 2.99 9.66
N ALA A 274 9.45 3.15 9.24
CA ALA A 274 10.34 4.18 9.81
C ALA A 274 9.74 5.61 9.71
N THR A 275 8.97 5.88 8.65
CA THR A 275 8.21 7.14 8.49
C THR A 275 7.09 7.33 9.52
N ALA A 276 6.77 6.30 10.31
CA ALA A 276 5.74 6.29 11.34
C ALA A 276 6.29 6.13 12.77
N PHE A 277 7.61 6.14 12.97
CA PHE A 277 8.18 6.04 14.33
C PHE A 277 7.84 7.22 15.24
N TRP A 278 7.42 8.35 14.67
CA TRP A 278 6.85 9.46 15.41
C TRP A 278 5.66 9.04 16.30
N TRP A 279 4.95 7.95 15.97
CA TRP A 279 3.93 7.40 16.88
C TRP A 279 4.51 7.00 18.23
N LEU A 280 5.73 6.46 18.25
CA LEU A 280 6.40 6.03 19.48
C LEU A 280 7.07 7.19 20.22
N ASP A 281 7.49 8.22 19.49
CA ASP A 281 8.13 9.41 20.04
C ASP A 281 7.10 10.38 20.66
N ASP A 282 5.99 10.60 19.95
CA ASP A 282 4.97 11.58 20.32
C ASP A 282 3.91 10.99 21.28
N TYR A 283 3.68 9.68 21.27
CA TYR A 283 2.75 8.99 22.17
C TYR A 283 3.49 8.00 23.08
N LYS A 284 4.08 8.52 24.16
CA LYS A 284 4.95 7.74 25.05
C LYS A 284 4.22 6.60 25.77
N GLU A 285 3.02 6.85 26.27
CA GLU A 285 2.23 5.82 26.95
C GLU A 285 1.72 4.76 25.95
N PHE A 286 1.53 5.13 24.68
CA PHE A 286 1.23 4.17 23.61
C PHE A 286 2.45 3.27 23.32
N ARG A 287 3.65 3.85 23.26
CA ARG A 287 4.89 3.09 23.16
C ARG A 287 5.06 2.13 24.34
N ASP A 288 4.88 2.62 25.56
CA ASP A 288 5.00 1.81 26.77
C ASP A 288 3.98 0.66 26.76
N HIS A 289 2.74 0.93 26.34
CA HIS A 289 1.72 -0.11 26.16
C HIS A 289 2.13 -1.17 25.14
N LEU A 290 2.64 -0.76 23.97
CA LEU A 290 3.13 -1.68 22.94
C LEU A 290 4.29 -2.55 23.45
N GLU A 291 5.35 -1.92 23.97
CA GLU A 291 6.57 -2.61 24.39
C GLU A 291 6.34 -3.49 25.64
N ALA A 292 5.33 -3.20 26.47
CA ALA A 292 4.99 -4.02 27.62
C ALA A 292 4.07 -5.21 27.30
N ARG A 293 3.17 -5.11 26.30
CA ARG A 293 2.17 -6.15 26.00
C ARG A 293 2.50 -7.04 24.82
N TYR A 294 3.18 -6.51 23.81
CA TYR A 294 3.27 -7.13 22.50
C TYR A 294 4.74 -7.36 22.14
N PRO A 295 5.15 -8.61 21.86
CA PRO A 295 6.54 -8.88 21.51
C PRO A 295 6.88 -8.26 20.15
N VAL A 296 8.11 -7.76 20.05
CA VAL A 296 8.67 -7.23 18.81
C VAL A 296 9.29 -8.39 18.02
N ILE A 297 8.78 -8.66 16.83
CA ILE A 297 9.31 -9.70 15.93
C ILE A 297 10.47 -9.13 15.10
N VAL A 298 10.35 -7.89 14.67
CA VAL A 298 11.35 -7.20 13.86
C VAL A 298 11.52 -5.78 14.36
N ARG A 299 12.78 -5.35 14.48
CA ARG A 299 13.17 -3.96 14.77
C ARG A 299 14.33 -3.58 13.87
N ASP A 300 14.04 -2.77 12.85
CA ASP A 300 15.04 -2.15 11.99
C ASP A 300 14.76 -0.64 11.89
N GLU A 301 15.69 0.16 12.40
CA GLU A 301 15.53 1.61 12.56
C GLU A 301 15.43 2.35 11.20
N GLY A 302 15.84 1.71 10.09
CA GLY A 302 15.78 2.27 8.73
C GLY A 302 14.63 1.74 7.87
N THR A 303 13.78 0.87 8.43
CA THR A 303 12.75 0.14 7.66
C THR A 303 11.43 0.10 8.40
N CYS A 304 11.32 -0.69 9.48
CA CYS A 304 10.10 -0.84 10.25
C CYS A 304 10.32 -1.54 11.60
N ILE A 305 9.30 -1.42 12.45
CA ILE A 305 9.09 -2.24 13.63
C ILE A 305 7.82 -3.05 13.44
N VAL A 306 7.85 -4.33 13.80
CA VAL A 306 6.69 -5.23 13.74
C VAL A 306 6.41 -5.81 15.12
N PHE A 307 5.21 -5.57 15.63
CA PHE A 307 4.70 -6.12 16.88
C PHE A 307 3.73 -7.27 16.59
N ASP A 308 3.82 -8.35 17.37
CA ASP A 308 2.81 -9.40 17.41
C ASP A 308 1.66 -8.99 18.35
N LEU A 309 0.45 -8.87 17.80
CA LEU A 309 -0.76 -8.51 18.55
C LEU A 309 -1.57 -9.75 18.99
N SER A 310 -1.15 -10.96 18.58
CA SER A 310 -1.72 -12.18 19.14
C SER A 310 -1.41 -12.25 20.63
N GLU A 311 -2.37 -12.76 21.44
CA GLU A 311 -2.27 -12.68 22.90
C GLU A 311 -0.92 -13.16 23.42
N PRO A 312 -0.33 -12.49 24.43
CA PRO A 312 0.78 -13.09 25.15
C PRO A 312 0.24 -14.38 25.75
N SER A 313 0.79 -15.52 25.32
CA SER A 313 0.56 -16.80 25.97
C SER A 313 0.70 -16.57 27.47
N ALA A 314 -0.39 -16.79 28.22
CA ALA A 314 -0.32 -16.86 29.66
C ALA A 314 0.70 -17.97 29.97
N ALA A 315 1.92 -17.56 30.27
CA ALA A 315 2.99 -18.46 30.65
C ALA A 315 2.41 -19.36 31.74
N SER A 316 2.43 -20.64 31.46
CA SER A 316 2.04 -21.70 32.37
C SER A 316 2.93 -21.60 33.60
N PHE A 317 2.44 -20.89 34.62
CA PHE A 317 2.93 -20.98 35.98
C PHE A 317 2.64 -22.41 36.47
N THR A 318 3.48 -23.35 36.06
CA THR A 318 3.59 -24.64 36.74
C THR A 318 4.30 -24.37 38.05
N HIS A 319 3.48 -24.18 39.08
CA HIS A 319 3.88 -24.19 40.47
C HIS A 319 4.53 -25.55 40.77
N ARG A 320 5.86 -25.64 40.72
CA ARG A 320 6.56 -26.75 41.38
C ARG A 320 6.40 -26.53 42.88
N LYS A 321 5.39 -27.19 43.45
CA LYS A 321 5.34 -27.45 44.89
C LYS A 321 6.55 -28.31 45.25
N SER A 322 7.54 -27.70 45.86
CA SER A 322 8.50 -28.40 46.71
C SER A 322 7.72 -29.00 47.88
N SER A 323 7.64 -30.33 47.96
CA SER A 323 7.28 -31.02 49.19
C SER A 323 8.53 -31.67 49.75
N PHE A 324 8.66 -31.55 51.06
CA PHE A 324 9.76 -31.94 51.95
C PHE A 324 10.22 -33.38 51.78
#